data_AF-A0A923ZVN0-F1
#
_entry.id   AF-A0A923ZVN0-F1
#
_cell.length_a   1.000
_cell.length_b   1.000
_cell.length_c   1.000
_cell.angle_alpha   90.00
_cell.angle_beta   90.00
_cell.angle_gamma   90.00
#
_symmetry.space_group_name_H-M   'P 1'
#
loop_
_entity.id
_entity.type
_entity.pdbx_description
1 polymer ?
#
loop_
_entity_poly.entity_id
_entity_poly.type
_entity_poly.pdbx_seq_one_letter_code
_entity_poly.pdbx_strand_id
1 'polypeptide(L)'
;KIPSVGKDTLFVVIANNEKIEIKRLIMGHTKKIVGKKVFEFRSYKIEFKNPKKVTLKLSVQDLIPTSKDGQVELEILESSDAEIDFTHGRLAWSFRLKPNEKKVLEVKYNVTYPKNTTILGIQNVLQLQANIRKTV
;
A
#
# COMPACT_ATOMS: atom_id res chain seq x y z
N LYS A 1 9.81 23.78 2.39
CA LYS A 1 10.12 22.85 1.27
C LYS A 1 8.96 21.85 1.20
N ILE A 2 8.01 22.05 0.28
CA ILE A 2 6.77 21.27 0.17
C ILE A 2 7.12 20.00 -0.63
N PRO A 3 6.84 18.77 -0.16
CA PRO A 3 7.17 17.58 -0.92
C PRO A 3 6.24 17.45 -2.13
N SER A 4 6.83 17.08 -3.24
CA SER A 4 6.19 16.81 -4.53
C SER A 4 5.15 15.68 -4.40
N VAL A 5 3.88 16.02 -4.61
CA VAL A 5 2.78 15.07 -4.72
C VAL A 5 2.89 14.35 -6.07
N GLY A 6 3.43 13.13 -6.07
CA GLY A 6 3.39 12.22 -7.22
C GLY A 6 2.07 11.45 -7.25
N LYS A 7 1.30 11.55 -8.35
CA LYS A 7 0.06 10.79 -8.55
C LYS A 7 0.35 9.58 -9.44
N ASP A 8 0.68 8.44 -8.85
CA ASP A 8 0.75 7.16 -9.58
C ASP A 8 -0.65 6.54 -9.67
N THR A 9 -1.31 6.68 -10.81
CA THR A 9 -2.62 6.04 -11.06
C THR A 9 -2.39 4.71 -11.77
N LEU A 10 -2.69 3.60 -11.11
CA LEU A 10 -2.57 2.25 -11.69
C LEU A 10 -3.93 1.58 -11.77
N PHE A 11 -4.42 1.29 -12.98
CA PHE A 11 -5.67 0.57 -13.19
C PHE A 11 -5.40 -0.94 -13.11
N VAL A 12 -5.84 -1.59 -12.04
CA VAL A 12 -5.79 -3.06 -11.93
C VAL A 12 -7.08 -3.65 -12.48
N VAL A 13 -7.01 -4.41 -13.57
CA VAL A 13 -8.11 -5.26 -14.08
C VAL A 13 -7.87 -6.68 -13.59
N ILE A 14 -8.84 -7.29 -12.91
CA ILE A 14 -8.69 -8.64 -12.32
C ILE A 14 -9.72 -9.60 -12.95
N ALA A 15 -9.37 -10.89 -12.93
CA ALA A 15 -10.02 -12.01 -13.63
C ALA A 15 -11.55 -11.95 -13.70
N ASN A 16 -12.09 -12.35 -14.86
CA ASN A 16 -13.51 -12.33 -15.27
C ASN A 16 -14.08 -10.97 -15.70
N ASN A 17 -13.24 -10.04 -16.19
CA ASN A 17 -13.69 -8.75 -16.76
C ASN A 17 -14.39 -7.83 -15.74
N GLU A 18 -14.19 -8.09 -14.44
CA GLU A 18 -14.75 -7.30 -13.34
C GLU A 18 -13.85 -6.11 -13.02
N LYS A 19 -14.12 -4.97 -13.68
CA LYS A 19 -13.39 -3.72 -13.45
C LYS A 19 -13.78 -3.10 -12.10
N ILE A 20 -12.86 -3.14 -11.13
CA ILE A 20 -12.82 -2.24 -9.98
C ILE A 20 -11.81 -1.13 -10.27
N GLU A 21 -12.11 0.11 -9.89
CA GLU A 21 -11.16 1.21 -10.04
C GLU A 21 -10.35 1.31 -8.75
N ILE A 22 -9.03 1.11 -8.85
CA ILE A 22 -8.08 1.21 -7.74
C ILE A 22 -7.08 2.30 -8.08
N LYS A 23 -6.72 3.16 -7.12
CA LYS A 23 -5.78 4.26 -7.33
C LYS A 23 -4.90 4.44 -6.12
N ARG A 24 -3.58 4.60 -6.31
CA ARG A 24 -2.68 5.04 -5.23
C ARG A 24 -2.39 6.52 -5.36
N LEU A 25 -2.35 7.22 -4.23
CA LEU A 25 -2.02 8.64 -4.17
C LEU A 25 -0.89 8.79 -3.16
N ILE A 26 0.29 9.23 -3.60
CA ILE A 26 1.39 9.52 -2.68
C ILE A 26 1.06 10.84 -1.98
N MET A 27 0.85 10.75 -0.67
CA MET A 27 0.50 11.88 0.19
C MET A 27 1.74 12.53 0.81
N GLY A 28 2.82 11.75 0.98
CA GLY A 28 4.08 12.26 1.50
C GLY A 28 5.23 11.29 1.26
N HIS A 29 6.38 11.84 0.87
CA HIS A 29 7.62 11.11 0.76
C HIS A 29 8.75 12.01 1.22
N THR A 30 9.51 11.57 2.22
CA THR A 30 10.70 12.28 2.69
C THR A 30 11.82 11.29 2.90
N LYS A 31 13.01 11.60 2.39
CA LYS A 31 14.20 10.79 2.55
C LYS A 31 15.33 11.66 3.08
N LYS A 32 15.89 11.26 4.22
CA LYS A 32 17.03 11.92 4.86
C LYS A 32 18.15 10.90 5.05
N ILE A 33 19.38 11.30 4.74
CA ILE A 33 20.56 10.47 4.96
C ILE A 33 21.37 11.12 6.08
N VAL A 34 21.69 10.36 7.12
CA VAL A 34 22.54 10.81 8.23
C VAL A 34 23.63 9.77 8.45
N GLY A 35 24.86 10.14 8.09
CA GLY A 35 26.00 9.20 8.10
C GLY A 35 25.73 7.99 7.21
N LYS A 36 25.72 6.79 7.82
CA LYS A 36 25.46 5.50 7.14
C LYS A 36 23.99 5.07 7.19
N LYS A 37 23.09 5.81 7.84
CA LYS A 37 21.66 5.47 7.92
C LYS A 37 20.84 6.36 6.97
N VAL A 38 19.79 5.77 6.43
CA VAL A 38 18.74 6.43 5.66
C VAL A 38 17.46 6.37 6.49
N PHE A 39 16.81 7.51 6.64
CA PHE A 39 15.51 7.68 7.28
C PHE A 39 14.53 8.06 6.17
N GLU A 40 13.53 7.22 5.94
CA GLU A 40 12.55 7.43 4.89
C GLU A 40 11.13 7.38 5.47
N PHE A 41 10.39 8.47 5.31
CA PHE A 41 8.96 8.54 5.62
C PHE A 41 8.17 8.35 4.34
N ARG A 42 7.14 7.51 4.40
CA ARG A 42 6.16 7.32 3.33
C ARG A 42 4.73 7.46 3.86
N SER A 43 3.91 8.11 3.06
CA SER A 43 2.49 8.28 3.27
C SER A 43 1.77 8.18 1.93
N TYR A 44 0.77 7.31 1.85
CA TYR A 44 -0.05 7.16 0.65
C TYR A 44 -1.47 6.73 0.98
N LYS A 45 -2.37 6.96 0.04
CA LYS A 45 -3.74 6.46 0.05
C LYS A 45 -3.94 5.46 -1.07
N ILE A 46 -4.74 4.44 -0.83
CA ILE A 46 -5.27 3.51 -1.82
C ILE A 46 -6.78 3.70 -1.88
N GLU A 47 -7.26 4.24 -2.99
CA GLU A 47 -8.68 4.45 -3.23
C GLU A 47 -9.24 3.27 -4.04
N PHE A 48 -10.36 2.73 -3.59
CA PHE A 48 -11.11 1.68 -4.25
C PHE A 48 -12.49 2.22 -4.59
N LYS A 49 -12.97 1.97 -5.79
CA LYS A 49 -14.31 2.38 -6.23
C LYS A 49 -14.97 1.24 -6.98
N ASN A 50 -16.17 0.86 -6.52
CA ASN A 50 -16.99 -0.16 -7.15
C ASN A 50 -17.93 0.46 -8.19
N PRO A 51 -17.66 0.40 -9.51
CA PRO A 51 -18.57 0.95 -10.51
C PRO A 51 -19.80 0.05 -10.78
N LYS A 52 -19.92 -1.09 -10.09
CA LYS A 52 -20.97 -2.09 -10.34
C LYS A 52 -22.21 -1.83 -9.49
N LYS A 53 -23.32 -2.44 -9.92
CA LYS A 53 -24.60 -2.47 -9.19
C LYS A 53 -24.70 -3.62 -8.17
N VAL A 54 -23.59 -4.29 -7.85
CA VAL A 54 -23.53 -5.41 -6.89
C VAL A 54 -22.47 -5.16 -5.84
N THR A 55 -22.64 -5.74 -4.65
CA THR A 55 -21.63 -5.69 -3.58
C THR A 55 -20.47 -6.63 -3.89
N LEU A 56 -19.25 -6.12 -3.76
CA LEU A 56 -18.01 -6.87 -3.96
C LEU A 56 -17.37 -7.17 -2.60
N LYS A 57 -16.88 -8.39 -2.38
CA LYS A 57 -15.95 -8.69 -1.28
C LYS A 57 -14.53 -8.65 -1.83
N LEU A 58 -13.68 -7.83 -1.23
CA LEU A 58 -12.29 -7.61 -1.63
C LEU A 58 -11.35 -8.13 -0.55
N SER A 59 -10.30 -8.82 -0.97
CA SER A 59 -9.14 -9.16 -0.16
C SER A 59 -7.92 -8.57 -0.84
N VAL A 60 -7.27 -7.59 -0.22
CA VAL A 60 -6.21 -6.77 -0.80
C VAL A 60 -4.93 -6.99 0.00
N GLN A 61 -3.79 -7.14 -0.69
CA GLN A 61 -2.47 -7.17 -0.06
C GLN A 61 -1.54 -6.11 -0.65
N ASP A 62 -0.67 -5.55 0.19
CA ASP A 62 0.39 -4.62 -0.19
C ASP A 62 1.70 -4.97 0.53
N LEU A 63 2.84 -4.60 -0.07
CA LEU A 63 4.15 -4.85 0.52
C LEU A 63 4.63 -3.63 1.31
N ILE A 64 5.24 -3.90 2.46
CA ILE A 64 5.94 -2.92 3.29
C ILE A 64 7.42 -3.26 3.39
N PRO A 65 8.30 -2.29 3.70
CA PRO A 65 9.72 -2.52 3.80
C PRO A 65 10.08 -3.64 4.79
N THR A 66 10.88 -4.60 4.34
CA THR A 66 11.46 -5.63 5.21
C THR A 66 12.88 -5.96 4.76
N SER A 67 13.72 -6.45 5.68
CA SER A 67 15.07 -6.93 5.41
C SER A 67 15.29 -8.30 6.02
N LYS A 68 15.99 -9.16 5.29
CA LYS A 68 16.38 -10.50 5.74
C LYS A 68 17.39 -10.45 6.88
N ASP A 69 18.16 -9.37 6.99
CA ASP A 69 19.33 -9.30 7.88
C ASP A 69 19.02 -8.47 9.15
N GLY A 70 17.75 -8.12 9.38
CA GLY A 70 17.29 -7.41 10.58
C GLY A 70 17.72 -5.94 10.69
N GLN A 71 18.40 -5.38 9.69
CA GLN A 71 18.91 -3.99 9.71
C GLN A 71 17.88 -2.93 9.31
N VAL A 72 16.62 -3.32 9.09
CA VAL A 72 15.53 -2.41 8.76
C VAL A 72 14.65 -2.21 9.98
N GLU A 73 14.58 -0.97 10.46
CA GLU A 73 13.67 -0.56 11.53
C GLU A 73 12.43 0.03 10.84
N LEU A 74 11.27 -0.62 10.99
CA LEU A 74 9.99 -0.18 10.43
C LEU A 74 9.05 0.25 11.55
N GLU A 75 8.49 1.45 11.45
CA GLU A 75 7.47 1.98 12.34
C GLU A 75 6.21 2.29 11.54
N ILE A 76 5.12 1.59 11.81
CA ILE A 76 3.82 1.84 11.19
C ILE A 76 3.11 2.93 11.98
N LEU A 77 2.73 4.01 11.29
CA LEU A 77 2.05 5.17 11.87
C LEU A 77 0.54 5.16 11.56
N GLU A 78 0.16 4.56 10.42
CA GLU A 78 -1.22 4.39 9.98
C GLU A 78 -1.27 3.20 9.02
N SER A 79 -2.31 2.37 9.12
CA SER A 79 -2.49 1.19 8.26
C SER A 79 -3.93 0.94 7.84
N SER A 80 -4.89 1.75 8.29
CA SER A 80 -6.32 1.54 8.09
C SER A 80 -6.76 0.13 8.48
N ASP A 81 -6.37 -0.27 9.70
CA ASP A 81 -6.66 -1.57 10.30
C ASP A 81 -6.18 -2.77 9.47
N ALA A 82 -4.99 -2.65 8.85
CA ALA A 82 -4.39 -3.77 8.14
C ALA A 82 -4.00 -4.88 9.11
N GLU A 83 -4.17 -6.13 8.69
CA GLU A 83 -3.43 -7.25 9.27
C GLU A 83 -1.97 -7.17 8.78
N ILE A 84 -1.02 -7.06 9.71
CA ILE A 84 0.40 -6.80 9.39
C ILE A 84 1.23 -8.06 9.62
N ASP A 85 1.91 -8.51 8.56
CA ASP A 85 2.88 -9.61 8.58
C ASP A 85 4.28 -9.04 8.39
N PHE A 86 4.95 -8.73 9.51
CA PHE A 86 6.30 -8.18 9.51
C PHE A 86 7.35 -9.17 8.98
N THR A 87 7.13 -10.47 9.16
CA THR A 87 8.03 -11.54 8.70
C THR A 87 8.15 -11.53 7.18
N HIS A 88 7.04 -11.35 6.47
CA HIS A 88 7.01 -11.33 5.00
C HIS A 88 6.88 -9.92 4.41
N GLY A 89 6.79 -8.89 5.25
CA GLY A 89 6.64 -7.50 4.83
C GLY A 89 5.33 -7.23 4.11
N ARG A 90 4.19 -7.64 4.69
CA ARG A 90 2.86 -7.52 4.06
C ARG A 90 1.85 -6.79 4.94
N LEU A 91 0.99 -6.01 4.29
CA LEU A 91 -0.27 -5.49 4.82
C LEU A 91 -1.42 -6.22 4.12
N ALA A 92 -2.44 -6.62 4.86
CA ALA A 92 -3.62 -7.26 4.30
C ALA A 92 -4.91 -6.60 4.80
N TRP A 93 -5.87 -6.42 3.89
CA TRP A 93 -7.21 -5.91 4.20
C TRP A 93 -8.27 -6.82 3.61
N SER A 94 -9.36 -7.05 4.33
CA SER A 94 -10.57 -7.63 3.76
C SER A 94 -11.79 -6.80 4.09
N PHE A 95 -12.55 -6.40 3.07
CA PHE A 95 -13.72 -5.56 3.23
C PHE A 95 -14.74 -5.80 2.13
N ARG A 96 -15.98 -5.32 2.35
CA ARG A 96 -17.03 -5.28 1.34
C ARG A 96 -17.14 -3.87 0.78
N LEU A 97 -17.45 -3.77 -0.50
CA LEU A 97 -17.68 -2.53 -1.21
C LEU A 97 -19.03 -2.61 -1.93
N LYS A 98 -20.02 -1.88 -1.42
CA LYS A 98 -21.39 -1.78 -1.94
C LYS A 98 -21.40 -1.17 -3.35
N PRO A 99 -22.54 -1.25 -4.07
CA PRO A 99 -22.69 -0.58 -5.36
C PRO A 99 -22.32 0.90 -5.31
N ASN A 100 -21.50 1.36 -6.27
CA ASN A 100 -21.01 2.75 -6.37
C ASN A 100 -20.24 3.28 -5.15
N GLU A 101 -19.90 2.41 -4.19
CA GLU A 101 -19.18 2.81 -2.99
C GLU A 101 -17.70 3.07 -3.30
N LYS A 102 -17.14 4.04 -2.57
CA LYS A 102 -15.72 4.32 -2.52
C LYS A 102 -15.19 4.00 -1.12
N LYS A 103 -14.04 3.36 -1.05
CA LYS A 103 -13.28 3.17 0.19
C LYS A 103 -11.87 3.68 -0.01
N VAL A 104 -11.33 4.33 1.01
CA VAL A 104 -9.95 4.81 1.02
C VAL A 104 -9.23 4.11 2.16
N LEU A 105 -8.07 3.54 1.85
CA LEU A 105 -7.11 3.05 2.84
C LEU A 105 -5.95 4.03 2.87
N GLU A 106 -5.51 4.41 4.06
CA GLU A 106 -4.34 5.23 4.28
C GLU A 106 -3.24 4.38 4.91
N VAL A 107 -2.01 4.57 4.44
CA VAL A 107 -0.82 3.90 4.96
C VAL A 107 0.25 4.95 5.19
N LYS A 108 0.82 4.96 6.40
CA LYS A 108 1.96 5.79 6.78
C LYS A 108 2.97 4.97 7.56
N TYR A 109 4.24 5.13 7.23
CA TYR A 109 5.31 4.50 7.98
C TYR A 109 6.62 5.29 7.89
N ASN A 110 7.44 5.12 8.92
CA ASN A 110 8.86 5.46 8.89
C ASN A 110 9.66 4.18 8.69
N VAL A 111 10.68 4.23 7.85
CA VAL A 111 11.65 3.16 7.68
C VAL A 111 13.06 3.70 7.82
N THR A 112 13.86 3.07 8.67
CA THR A 112 15.28 3.36 8.86
C THR A 112 16.12 2.19 8.43
N TYR A 113 17.17 2.45 7.64
CA TYR A 113 18.00 1.39 7.08
C TYR A 113 19.41 1.86 6.69
N PRO A 114 20.40 0.96 6.59
CA PRO A 114 21.74 1.34 6.15
C PRO A 114 21.75 1.79 4.69
N LYS A 115 22.53 2.83 4.40
CA LYS A 115 22.81 3.28 3.02
C LYS A 115 23.39 2.10 2.22
N ASN A 116 22.99 2.00 0.95
CA ASN A 116 23.37 0.92 0.02
C ASN A 116 22.77 -0.47 0.35
N THR A 117 21.75 -0.55 1.19
CA THR A 117 20.99 -1.79 1.40
C THR A 117 19.89 -1.94 0.36
N THR A 118 19.76 -3.13 -0.21
CA THR A 118 18.60 -3.50 -1.04
C THR A 118 17.44 -3.89 -0.13
N ILE A 119 16.31 -3.18 -0.26
CA ILE A 119 15.14 -3.37 0.60
C ILE A 119 13.94 -3.70 -0.26
N LEU A 120 13.33 -4.84 0.00
CA LEU A 120 12.05 -5.23 -0.59
C LEU A 120 10.96 -4.28 -0.06
N GLY A 121 10.04 -3.85 -0.93
CA GLY A 121 8.92 -2.97 -0.53
C GLY A 121 9.22 -1.46 -0.54
N ILE A 122 10.48 -1.02 -0.67
CA ILE A 122 10.81 0.41 -0.85
C ILE A 122 10.71 0.85 -2.31
N GLN A 123 11.07 0.01 -3.29
CA GLN A 123 11.11 0.42 -4.71
C GLN A 123 9.88 0.02 -5.53
N ASN A 124 8.98 -0.80 -4.98
CA ASN A 124 7.92 -1.42 -5.77
C ASN A 124 6.59 -0.68 -5.65
N VAL A 125 6.17 -0.09 -6.76
CA VAL A 125 4.86 0.53 -6.95
C VAL A 125 3.85 -0.59 -7.25
N LEU A 126 3.05 -0.97 -6.23
CA LEU A 126 1.93 -1.92 -6.30
C LEU A 126 2.24 -3.33 -6.85
N GLN A 127 2.39 -4.29 -5.93
CA GLN A 127 2.01 -5.69 -6.19
C GLN A 127 0.65 -5.99 -5.57
N LEU A 128 -0.34 -5.13 -5.84
CA LEU A 128 -1.66 -5.25 -5.24
C LEU A 128 -2.36 -6.49 -5.78
N GLN A 129 -2.35 -7.57 -5.00
CA GLN A 129 -3.15 -8.74 -5.26
C GLN A 129 -4.51 -8.52 -4.63
N ALA A 130 -5.55 -8.45 -5.46
CA ALA A 130 -6.92 -8.37 -4.99
C ALA A 130 -7.74 -9.58 -5.46
N ASN A 131 -8.33 -10.29 -4.51
CA ASN A 131 -9.29 -11.36 -4.80
C ASN A 131 -10.70 -10.82 -4.59
N ILE A 132 -11.57 -10.99 -5.60
CA ILE A 132 -12.93 -10.47 -5.58
C ILE A 132 -13.92 -11.63 -5.59
N ARG A 133 -14.89 -11.62 -4.68
CA ARG A 133 -16.04 -12.51 -4.74
C ARG A 133 -17.33 -11.70 -4.72
N LYS A 134 -18.21 -11.94 -5.69
CA LYS A 134 -19.59 -11.45 -5.65
C LYS A 134 -20.28 -12.08 -4.45
N THR A 135 -21.00 -11.27 -3.70
CA THR A 135 -21.98 -11.77 -2.73
C THR A 135 -23.33 -11.73 -3.44
N VAL A 136 -24.02 -12.88 -3.48
CA VAL A 136 -25.42 -12.97 -3.93
C VAL A 136 -26.31 -12.24 -2.93
#